data_AF-A0AAV4R5C2-F1
#
_entry.id   AF-A0AAV4R5C2-F1
#
_cell.length_a   1.000
_cell.length_b   1.000
_cell.length_c   1.000
_cell.angle_alpha   90.00
_cell.angle_beta   90.00
_cell.angle_gamma   90.00
#
_symmetry.space_group_name_H-M   'P 1'
#
loop_
_entity.id
_entity.type
_entity.pdbx_description
1 polymer ?
#
loop_
_entity_poly.entity_id
_entity_poly.type
_entity_poly.pdbx_seq_one_letter_code
_entity_poly.pdbx_strand_id
1 'polypeptide(L)'
;MRFREKLMRVFNECKKANKENWKIGRGKLNSADTGPSVDHTLGTANGNYLFVNVSAAKTNKVQLQTVALKNAYCVRFFYHMYGPDIGSLDVMTQSVSLESDTKEYFSRSKTQGDRWKEAFSA
;
A
#
# COMPACT_ATOMS: atom_id res chain seq x y z
N MET A 1 -2.07 -10.17 10.48
CA MET A 1 -3.38 -9.53 10.76
C MET A 1 -4.45 -10.51 10.28
N ARG A 2 -5.12 -11.25 11.18
CA ARG A 2 -6.12 -12.25 10.81
C ARG A 2 -7.28 -11.55 10.11
N PHE A 3 -7.46 -11.77 8.80
CA PHE A 3 -8.69 -11.37 8.10
C PHE A 3 -9.83 -12.31 8.52
N ARG A 4 -10.30 -12.15 9.76
CA ARG A 4 -11.58 -12.69 10.21
C ARG A 4 -12.41 -11.54 10.76
N GLU A 5 -13.40 -11.18 9.97
CA GLU A 5 -14.68 -10.58 10.34
C GLU A 5 -14.73 -9.82 11.67
N LYS A 6 -14.10 -8.64 11.67
CA LYS A 6 -14.65 -7.42 12.27
C LYS A 6 -13.95 -6.21 11.63
N LEU A 7 -14.55 -5.79 10.51
CA LEU A 7 -14.40 -4.49 9.84
C LEU A 7 -12.98 -3.99 9.55
N MET A 8 -12.42 -4.46 8.43
CA MET A 8 -11.88 -3.55 7.41
C MET A 8 -12.72 -3.76 6.15
N ARG A 9 -13.93 -3.20 6.11
CA ARG A 9 -14.67 -3.02 4.86
C ARG A 9 -14.16 -1.75 4.22
N VAL A 10 -13.13 -1.85 3.38
CA VAL A 10 -12.77 -0.74 2.47
C VAL A 10 -13.52 -0.92 1.16
N PHE A 11 -14.84 -0.77 1.19
CA PHE A 11 -15.64 -0.48 0.00
C PHE A 11 -16.88 0.31 0.41
N ASN A 12 -16.79 1.63 0.33
CA ASN A 12 -17.74 2.45 -0.42
C ASN A 12 -17.14 3.85 -0.63
N GLU A 13 -17.00 4.21 -1.90
CA GLU A 13 -16.66 5.55 -2.42
C GLU A 13 -15.28 6.15 -2.10
N CYS A 14 -14.17 5.52 -2.50
CA CYS A 14 -12.95 6.33 -2.79
C CYS A 14 -13.19 7.12 -4.09
N LYS A 15 -13.00 8.45 -4.03
CA LYS A 15 -13.01 9.36 -5.18
C LYS A 15 -12.06 8.86 -6.29
N LYS A 16 -12.38 9.24 -7.53
CA LYS A 16 -11.94 8.69 -8.83
C LYS A 16 -10.43 8.75 -9.17
N ALA A 17 -9.50 8.91 -8.24
CA ALA A 17 -8.08 8.97 -8.55
C ALA A 17 -7.43 7.56 -8.54
N ASN A 18 -7.14 7.02 -9.73
CA ASN A 18 -6.15 5.95 -9.99
C ASN A 18 -6.35 4.57 -9.32
N LYS A 19 -7.58 4.16 -8.99
CA LYS A 19 -7.89 2.80 -8.49
C LYS A 19 -7.39 1.68 -9.40
N GLU A 20 -7.26 1.92 -10.69
CA GLU A 20 -6.90 0.91 -11.70
C GLU A 20 -5.46 0.37 -11.55
N ASN A 21 -4.60 1.07 -10.83
CA ASN A 21 -3.19 0.69 -10.66
C ASN A 21 -2.93 -0.18 -9.43
N TRP A 22 -3.77 -0.09 -8.38
CA TRP A 22 -3.69 -0.99 -7.23
C TRP A 22 -4.43 -2.29 -7.53
N LYS A 23 -3.71 -3.41 -7.43
CA LYS A 23 -4.24 -4.74 -7.71
C LYS A 23 -4.08 -5.64 -6.51
N ILE A 24 -4.95 -6.65 -6.42
CA ILE A 24 -4.82 -7.72 -5.42
C ILE A 24 -4.00 -8.84 -6.06
N GLY A 25 -2.90 -9.20 -5.41
CA GLY A 25 -2.01 -10.29 -5.80
C GLY A 25 -2.06 -11.45 -4.81
N ARG A 26 -1.59 -12.61 -5.28
CA ARG A 26 -1.40 -13.84 -4.50
C ARG A 26 -0.13 -14.53 -4.98
N GLY A 27 0.63 -15.10 -4.06
CA GLY A 27 1.89 -15.77 -4.37
C GLY A 27 2.87 -14.87 -5.12
N LYS A 28 3.87 -15.48 -5.76
CA LYS A 28 4.79 -14.77 -6.67
C LYS A 28 4.06 -14.40 -7.96
N LEU A 29 4.10 -13.12 -8.34
CA LEU A 29 3.33 -12.61 -9.48
C LEU A 29 4.09 -12.57 -10.81
N ASN A 30 5.42 -12.58 -10.79
CA ASN A 30 6.27 -12.47 -11.96
C ASN A 30 7.51 -13.35 -11.84
N SER A 31 8.15 -13.63 -12.98
CA SER A 31 9.44 -14.34 -13.03
C SER A 31 10.61 -13.44 -12.65
N ALA A 32 10.48 -12.12 -12.86
CA ALA A 32 11.41 -11.13 -12.34
C ALA A 32 11.38 -11.19 -10.81
N ASP A 33 12.51 -11.50 -10.15
CA ASP A 33 12.60 -11.62 -8.69
C ASP A 33 12.31 -10.28 -7.98
N THR A 34 11.05 -9.89 -7.96
CA THR A 34 10.54 -8.61 -7.45
C THR A 34 9.21 -8.84 -6.76
N GLY A 35 8.95 -8.06 -5.72
CA GLY A 35 7.76 -8.27 -4.89
C GLY A 35 7.80 -9.55 -4.06
N PRO A 36 6.81 -9.76 -3.20
CA PRO A 36 6.81 -10.88 -2.25
C PRO A 36 6.40 -12.20 -2.91
N SER A 37 6.97 -13.31 -2.43
CA SER A 37 6.55 -14.67 -2.83
C SER A 37 5.30 -15.17 -2.09
N VAL A 38 5.03 -14.60 -0.90
CA VAL A 38 3.92 -14.95 -0.01
C VAL A 38 3.36 -13.71 0.66
N ASP A 39 2.10 -13.75 1.08
CA ASP A 39 1.51 -12.63 1.81
C ASP A 39 2.03 -12.56 3.26
N HIS A 40 2.03 -11.37 3.85
CA HIS A 40 2.46 -11.20 5.24
C HIS A 40 1.53 -11.89 6.26
N THR A 41 0.25 -12.05 5.96
CA THR A 41 -0.73 -12.50 6.96
C THR A 41 -0.68 -14.00 7.19
N LEU A 42 -0.67 -14.79 6.11
CA LEU A 42 -0.59 -16.24 6.22
C LEU A 42 0.84 -16.74 6.08
N GLY A 43 1.75 -15.95 5.51
CA GLY A 43 3.09 -16.42 5.16
C GLY A 43 3.05 -17.49 4.07
N THR A 44 1.97 -17.53 3.27
CA THR A 44 1.79 -18.53 2.21
C THR A 44 1.40 -17.87 0.89
N ALA A 45 1.55 -18.59 -0.22
CA ALA A 45 1.13 -18.12 -1.53
C ALA A 45 -0.40 -17.95 -1.66
N ASN A 46 -1.17 -18.50 -0.72
CA ASN A 46 -2.63 -18.47 -0.75
C ASN A 46 -3.23 -17.19 -0.17
N GLY A 47 -2.45 -16.41 0.59
CA GLY A 47 -2.94 -15.14 1.09
C GLY A 47 -2.84 -14.02 0.07
N ASN A 48 -3.43 -12.88 0.41
CA ASN A 48 -3.59 -11.74 -0.50
C ASN A 48 -2.76 -10.55 -0.04
N TYR A 49 -2.25 -9.80 -1.00
CA TYR A 49 -1.64 -8.49 -0.74
C TYR A 49 -2.00 -7.50 -1.85
N LEU A 50 -1.97 -6.21 -1.50
CA LEU A 50 -2.11 -5.12 -2.48
C LEU A 50 -0.75 -4.83 -3.10
N PHE A 51 -0.72 -4.63 -4.41
CA PHE A 51 0.48 -4.26 -5.14
C PHE A 51 0.19 -3.27 -6.27
N VAL A 52 1.23 -2.57 -6.70
CA VAL A 52 1.23 -1.75 -7.91
C VAL A 52 2.25 -2.36 -8.87
N ASN A 53 1.83 -2.62 -10.11
CA ASN A 53 2.77 -3.00 -11.15
C ASN A 53 3.40 -1.72 -11.73
N VAL A 54 4.60 -1.37 -11.27
CA VAL A 54 5.30 -0.14 -11.66
C VAL A 54 5.55 -0.10 -13.16
N SER A 55 5.89 -1.23 -13.79
CA SER A 55 6.16 -1.27 -15.25
C SER A 55 4.91 -1.08 -16.12
N ALA A 56 3.72 -1.29 -15.55
CA ALA A 56 2.45 -1.10 -16.25
C ALA A 56 1.72 0.19 -15.84
N ALA A 57 2.28 0.96 -14.89
CA ALA A 57 1.67 2.19 -14.41
C ALA A 57 1.78 3.28 -15.49
N LYS A 58 0.63 3.86 -15.87
CA LYS A 58 0.58 4.98 -16.84
C LYS A 58 0.94 6.34 -16.21
N THR A 59 1.19 6.37 -14.91
CA THR A 59 1.45 7.59 -14.13
C THR A 59 2.60 7.36 -13.16
N ASN A 60 3.34 8.44 -12.87
CA ASN A 60 4.46 8.42 -11.91
C ASN A 60 3.97 8.45 -10.44
N LYS A 61 2.67 8.60 -10.22
CA LYS A 61 2.05 8.67 -8.90
C LYS A 61 0.75 7.88 -8.88
N VAL A 62 0.66 6.94 -7.95
CA VAL A 62 -0.53 6.13 -7.69
C VAL A 62 -0.90 6.32 -6.22
N GLN A 63 -2.17 6.60 -5.94
CA GLN A 63 -2.63 6.90 -4.58
C GLN A 63 -3.75 5.95 -4.19
N LEU A 64 -3.70 5.50 -2.94
CA LEU A 64 -4.81 4.83 -2.27
C LEU A 64 -5.26 5.75 -1.14
N GLN A 65 -6.50 6.24 -1.23
CA GLN A 65 -7.06 7.17 -0.24
C GLN A 65 -8.08 6.45 0.63
N THR A 66 -8.02 6.69 1.94
CA THR A 66 -9.05 6.25 2.88
C THR A 66 -10.26 7.17 2.81
N VAL A 67 -11.34 6.79 3.50
CA VAL A 67 -12.39 7.75 3.86
C VAL A 67 -11.82 8.86 4.75
N ALA A 68 -12.50 10.01 4.76
CA ALA A 68 -12.13 11.11 5.65
C ALA A 68 -12.18 10.67 7.11
N LEU A 69 -11.06 10.85 7.81
CA LEU A 69 -10.92 10.53 9.22
C LEU A 69 -11.24 11.76 10.06
N LYS A 70 -12.05 11.61 11.10
CA LYS A 70 -12.48 12.73 11.96
C LYS A 70 -11.59 12.96 13.18
N ASN A 71 -10.76 11.97 13.53
CA ASN A 71 -9.92 11.96 14.72
C ASN A 71 -8.47 11.62 14.35
N ALA A 72 -7.56 11.76 15.31
CA ALA A 72 -6.22 11.20 15.20
C ALA A 72 -6.27 9.67 15.29
N TYR A 73 -5.50 8.99 14.45
CA TYR A 73 -5.39 7.53 14.42
C TYR A 73 -3.92 7.11 14.30
N CYS A 74 -3.57 6.00 14.95
CA CYS A 74 -2.31 5.31 14.70
C CYS A 74 -2.51 4.32 13.56
N VAL A 75 -1.83 4.53 12.44
CA VAL A 75 -1.84 3.58 11.32
C VAL A 75 -0.66 2.63 11.47
N ARG A 76 -0.94 1.33 11.52
CA ARG A 76 0.06 0.26 11.44
C ARG A 76 -0.15 -0.49 10.13
N PHE A 77 0.92 -0.72 9.39
CA PHE A 77 0.85 -1.42 8.11
C PHE A 77 2.12 -2.23 7.84
N PHE A 78 2.01 -3.16 6.90
CA PHE A 78 3.13 -3.96 6.42
C PHE A 78 3.36 -3.65 4.95
N TYR A 79 4.62 -3.55 4.55
CA TYR A 79 5.02 -3.22 3.19
C TYR A 79 6.17 -4.11 2.72
N HIS A 80 6.27 -4.29 1.41
CA HIS A 80 7.34 -5.05 0.75
C HIS A 80 7.85 -4.23 -0.44
N MET A 81 9.11 -3.81 -0.38
CA MET A 81 9.75 -2.97 -1.41
C MET A 81 11.04 -3.64 -1.84
N TYR A 82 10.98 -4.43 -2.92
CA TYR A 82 12.13 -5.18 -3.42
C TYR A 82 12.10 -5.26 -4.95
N GLY A 83 13.20 -4.83 -5.56
CA GLY A 83 13.39 -4.79 -7.00
C GLY A 83 14.24 -3.58 -7.44
N PRO A 84 14.77 -3.61 -8.68
CA PRO A 84 15.64 -2.56 -9.20
C PRO A 84 14.88 -1.24 -9.45
N ASP A 85 13.65 -1.32 -9.94
CA ASP A 85 12.85 -0.15 -10.35
C ASP A 85 11.82 0.28 -9.29
N ILE A 86 12.08 -0.05 -8.02
CA ILE A 86 11.18 0.34 -6.93
C ILE A 86 11.27 1.85 -6.68
N GLY A 87 10.11 2.52 -6.76
CA GLY A 87 9.95 3.93 -6.45
C GLY A 87 9.88 4.22 -4.95
N SER A 88 8.97 5.11 -4.56
CA SER A 88 8.72 5.49 -3.17
C SER A 88 7.34 5.04 -2.69
N LEU A 89 7.24 4.76 -1.38
CA LEU A 89 5.99 4.55 -0.67
C LEU A 89 5.88 5.62 0.42
N ASP A 90 4.88 6.49 0.26
CA ASP A 90 4.61 7.60 1.17
C ASP A 90 3.24 7.43 1.83
N VAL A 91 3.17 7.71 3.13
CA VAL A 91 1.92 7.77 3.90
C VAL A 91 1.78 9.19 4.42
N MET A 92 0.70 9.84 4.03
CA MET A 92 0.42 11.23 4.36
C MET A 92 -1.06 11.44 4.65
N THR A 93 -1.35 12.46 5.46
CA THR A 93 -2.70 13.02 5.58
C THR A 93 -2.85 14.19 4.62
N GLN A 94 -4.05 14.38 4.12
CA GLN A 94 -4.45 15.55 3.35
C GLN A 94 -5.75 16.09 3.94
N SER A 95 -5.81 17.39 4.21
CA SER A 95 -7.03 18.03 4.68
C SER A 95 -8.11 18.00 3.60
N VAL A 96 -9.35 17.75 4.02
CA VAL A 96 -10.51 17.75 3.11
C VAL A 96 -10.90 19.18 2.71
N SER A 97 -10.63 20.18 3.56
CA SER A 97 -10.99 21.58 3.31
C SER A 97 -9.91 22.36 2.58
N LEU A 98 -8.64 21.96 2.70
CA LEU A 98 -7.49 22.63 2.11
C LEU A 98 -6.52 21.60 1.55
N GLU A 99 -6.58 21.31 0.25
CA GLU A 99 -5.78 20.23 -0.36
C GLU A 99 -4.25 20.42 -0.23
N SER A 100 -3.79 21.67 -0.07
CA SER A 100 -2.39 22.01 0.18
C SER A 100 -1.91 21.67 1.58
N ASP A 101 -2.83 21.52 2.53
CA ASP A 101 -2.52 21.08 3.89
C ASP A 101 -2.32 19.56 3.89
N THR A 102 -1.05 19.19 3.71
CA THR A 102 -0.59 17.80 3.71
C THR A 102 0.50 17.62 4.75
N LYS A 103 0.49 16.46 5.41
CA LYS A 103 1.52 16.08 6.37
C LYS A 103 1.96 14.65 6.09
N GLU A 104 3.26 14.46 5.93
CA GLU A 104 3.87 13.14 5.78
C GLU A 104 4.14 12.51 7.15
N TYR A 105 3.84 11.22 7.26
CA TYR A 105 4.06 10.39 8.45
C TYR A 105 5.03 9.23 8.20
N PHE A 106 5.25 8.88 6.93
CA PHE A 106 6.18 7.83 6.54
C PHE A 106 6.58 8.02 5.09
N SER A 107 7.87 7.87 4.81
CA SER A 107 8.40 7.72 3.46
C SER A 107 9.53 6.70 3.44
N ARG A 108 9.51 5.81 2.44
CA ARG A 108 10.64 4.95 2.09
C ARG A 108 10.77 4.93 0.58
N SER A 109 12.00 4.83 0.11
CA SER A 109 12.32 4.80 -1.32
C SER A 109 13.23 3.64 -1.66
N LYS A 110 13.18 3.21 -2.93
CA LYS A 110 14.02 2.15 -3.48
C LYS A 110 13.82 0.81 -2.77
N THR A 111 14.66 -0.16 -3.13
CA THR A 111 14.67 -1.46 -2.45
C THR A 111 14.95 -1.31 -0.95
N GLN A 112 14.18 -2.03 -0.16
CA GLN A 112 14.28 -2.13 1.30
C GLN A 112 14.67 -3.54 1.75
N GLY A 113 14.96 -4.43 0.79
CA GLY A 113 15.25 -5.85 1.00
C GLY A 113 14.05 -6.76 0.71
N ASP A 114 14.33 -8.01 0.37
CA ASP A 114 13.34 -9.03 0.02
C ASP A 114 12.67 -9.64 1.26
N ARG A 115 11.95 -8.81 2.00
CA ARG A 115 11.13 -9.23 3.15
C ARG A 115 10.04 -8.22 3.45
N TRP A 116 8.96 -8.73 4.04
CA TRP A 116 7.93 -7.88 4.64
C TRP A 116 8.52 -7.07 5.80
N LYS A 117 8.17 -5.79 5.84
CA LYS A 117 8.53 -4.86 6.90
C LYS A 117 7.29 -4.27 7.52
N GLU A 118 7.37 -4.01 8.81
CA GLU A 118 6.33 -3.34 9.58
C GLU A 118 6.64 -1.85 9.71
N ALA A 119 5.62 -1.00 9.64
CA ALA A 119 5.72 0.43 9.87
C ALA A 119 4.51 0.99 10.62
N PHE A 120 4.73 2.14 11.24
CA PHE A 120 3.73 2.95 11.92
C PHE A 120 3.74 4.36 11.31
N SER A 121 2.58 4.98 11.14
CA SER A 121 2.49 6.42 10.86
C SER A 121 2.78 7.19 12.15
N ALA A 122 3.87 7.96 12.20
CA ALA A 122 4.29 8.75 13.36
C ALA A 122 4.15 10.25 13.08
#